data_AF-A0A2D9T621-F1
#
_entry.id   AF-A0A2D9T621-F1
#
_cell.length_a   1.000
_cell.length_b   1.000
_cell.length_c   1.000
_cell.angle_alpha   90.00
_cell.angle_beta   90.00
_cell.angle_gamma   90.00
#
_symmetry.space_group_name_H-M   'P 1'
#
loop_
_entity.id
_entity.type
_entity.pdbx_description
1 polymer ?
#
loop_
_entity_poly.entity_id
_entity_poly.type
_entity_poly.pdbx_seq_one_letter_code
_entity_poly.pdbx_strand_id
1 'polypeptide(L)'
;MADRIKSFEEFWPYYLSEHRDARSRRLHFMGTSGFLASVAASAVTNPLKFPLAMAGFAAIMKHGIEAEAEGRPLGHVAAMIGLGTAGAPLTFLPGVAFAYSCAWVGHFLVEHNRPATFEYPLWSLTADFVMWSHMVRGKLWTGDPLEALGLEDPVDLQPVPASAVAAAATGV
;
A
#
# COMPACT_ATOMS: atom_id res chain seq x y z
N MET A 1 -1.78 21.58 -13.82
CA MET A 1 -2.18 20.49 -12.90
C MET A 1 -1.22 19.36 -13.19
N ALA A 2 -0.56 18.77 -12.19
CA ALA A 2 0.17 17.52 -12.41
C ALA A 2 -0.84 16.45 -12.81
N ASP A 3 -0.52 15.63 -13.82
CA ASP A 3 -1.41 14.57 -14.25
C ASP A 3 -1.36 13.40 -13.26
N ARG A 4 -2.52 12.76 -13.02
CA ARG A 4 -2.60 11.53 -12.20
C ARG A 4 -1.78 10.43 -12.88
N ILE A 5 -0.92 9.75 -12.11
CA ILE A 5 -0.13 8.59 -12.56
C ILE A 5 -1.07 7.53 -13.15
N LYS A 6 -0.71 6.99 -14.33
CA LYS A 6 -1.63 6.15 -15.13
C LYS A 6 -1.30 4.67 -15.10
N SER A 7 -0.13 4.30 -14.62
CA SER A 7 0.32 2.91 -14.56
C SER A 7 1.05 2.60 -13.25
N PHE A 8 1.06 1.33 -12.87
CA PHE A 8 1.84 0.89 -11.72
C PHE A 8 3.34 1.06 -11.96
N GLU A 9 3.78 0.92 -13.21
CA GLU A 9 5.16 1.11 -13.65
C GLU A 9 5.66 2.53 -13.41
N GLU A 10 4.82 3.54 -13.69
CA GLU A 10 5.10 4.94 -13.35
C GLU A 10 5.01 5.19 -11.84
N PHE A 11 4.07 4.51 -11.16
CA PHE A 11 3.88 4.65 -9.72
C PHE A 11 5.04 4.08 -8.91
N TRP A 12 5.69 3.01 -9.37
CA TRP A 12 6.68 2.28 -8.59
C TRP A 12 7.93 3.11 -8.23
N PRO A 13 8.60 3.83 -9.16
CA PRO A 13 9.67 4.75 -8.81
C PRO A 13 9.21 5.87 -7.86
N TYR A 14 8.01 6.43 -8.08
CA TYR A 14 7.42 7.43 -7.19
C TYR A 14 7.22 6.90 -5.76
N TYR A 15 6.68 5.69 -5.64
CA TYR A 15 6.55 5.03 -4.35
C TYR A 15 7.92 4.86 -3.66
N LEU A 16 8.95 4.41 -4.38
CA LEU A 16 10.29 4.25 -3.79
C LEU A 16 10.96 5.58 -3.42
N SER A 17 10.71 6.66 -4.17
CA SER A 17 11.23 7.98 -3.81
C SER A 17 10.64 8.50 -2.50
N GLU A 18 9.42 8.09 -2.15
CA GLU A 18 8.78 8.39 -0.86
C GLU A 18 9.29 7.51 0.29
N HIS A 19 10.15 6.52 0.01
CA HIS A 19 10.71 5.59 0.99
C HIS A 19 12.24 5.51 0.87
N ARG A 20 12.93 6.64 0.72
CA ARG A 20 14.40 6.68 0.56
C ARG A 20 15.15 6.37 1.84
N ASP A 21 14.59 6.62 3.03
CA ASP A 21 15.21 6.23 4.29
C ASP A 21 15.00 4.72 4.55
N ALA A 22 16.12 4.01 4.75
CA ALA A 22 16.09 2.58 5.04
C ALA A 22 15.28 2.22 6.30
N ARG A 23 15.18 3.10 7.29
CA ARG A 23 14.35 2.92 8.49
C ARG A 23 12.87 2.88 8.13
N SER A 24 12.42 3.75 7.21
CA SER A 24 11.04 3.74 6.71
C SER A 24 10.73 2.41 6.05
N ARG A 25 11.56 1.97 5.10
CA ARG A 25 11.39 0.66 4.44
C ARG A 25 11.36 -0.52 5.41
N ARG A 26 12.19 -0.50 6.47
CA ARG A 26 12.18 -1.52 7.53
C ARG A 26 10.90 -1.53 8.34
N LEU A 27 10.30 -0.37 8.61
CA LEU A 27 9.00 -0.29 9.28
C LEU A 27 7.90 -0.87 8.40
N HIS A 28 7.89 -0.55 7.10
CA HIS A 28 6.98 -1.16 6.14
C HIS A 28 7.18 -2.68 6.06
N PHE A 29 8.42 -3.15 6.00
CA PHE A 29 8.73 -4.59 6.03
C PHE A 29 8.18 -5.28 7.28
N MET A 30 8.33 -4.66 8.46
CA MET A 30 7.79 -5.15 9.72
C MET A 30 6.27 -5.20 9.70
N GLY A 31 5.62 -4.13 9.24
CA GLY A 31 4.17 -4.04 9.10
C GLY A 31 3.61 -5.12 8.16
N THR A 32 4.16 -5.23 6.96
CA THR A 32 3.76 -6.23 5.96
C THR A 32 3.97 -7.66 6.47
N SER A 33 5.09 -7.94 7.14
CA SER A 33 5.35 -9.26 7.74
C SER A 33 4.34 -9.59 8.85
N GLY A 34 4.02 -8.61 9.70
CA GLY A 34 2.99 -8.77 10.74
C GLY A 34 1.60 -9.01 10.16
N PHE A 35 1.24 -8.32 9.08
CA PHE A 35 -0.01 -8.57 8.37
C PHE A 35 -0.06 -9.96 7.74
N LEU A 36 1.02 -10.41 7.09
CA LEU A 36 1.10 -11.78 6.55
C LEU A 36 0.98 -12.85 7.64
N ALA A 37 1.60 -12.63 8.81
CA ALA A 37 1.43 -13.52 9.95
C ALA A 37 -0.02 -13.54 10.47
N SER A 38 -0.69 -12.38 10.50
CA SER A 38 -2.12 -12.27 10.82
C SER A 38 -3.01 -12.99 9.79
N VAL A 39 -2.71 -12.90 8.49
CA VAL A 39 -3.42 -13.64 7.43
C VAL A 39 -3.25 -15.15 7.63
N ALA A 40 -2.04 -15.62 7.94
CA ALA A 40 -1.80 -17.04 8.24
C ALA A 40 -2.59 -17.50 9.49
N ALA A 41 -2.55 -16.73 10.58
CA ALA A 41 -3.32 -17.02 11.79
C ALA A 41 -4.84 -17.03 11.53
N SER A 42 -5.33 -16.14 10.67
CA SER A 42 -6.72 -16.10 10.22
C SER A 42 -7.12 -17.37 9.48
N ALA A 43 -6.26 -17.86 8.58
CA ALA A 43 -6.49 -19.12 7.86
C ALA A 43 -6.45 -20.34 8.79
N VAL A 44 -5.58 -20.35 9.80
CA VAL A 44 -5.51 -21.44 10.79
C VAL A 44 -6.75 -21.46 11.70
N THR A 45 -7.20 -20.30 12.16
CA THR A 45 -8.33 -20.18 13.10
C THR A 45 -9.70 -20.27 12.42
N ASN A 46 -9.79 -19.91 11.14
CA ASN A 46 -11.03 -19.89 10.35
C ASN A 46 -10.82 -20.58 8.98
N PRO A 47 -10.48 -21.88 8.93
CA PRO A 47 -9.92 -22.55 7.75
C PRO A 47 -10.86 -22.70 6.55
N LEU A 48 -12.17 -22.50 6.74
CA LEU A 48 -13.14 -22.52 5.63
C LEU A 48 -13.59 -21.10 5.26
N LYS A 49 -14.04 -20.33 6.26
CA LYS A 49 -14.61 -19.00 6.05
C LYS A 49 -13.57 -18.00 5.53
N PHE A 50 -12.36 -18.03 6.10
CA PHE A 50 -11.34 -17.04 5.77
C PHE A 50 -10.76 -17.24 4.36
N PRO A 51 -10.41 -18.46 3.90
CA PRO A 51 -9.99 -18.66 2.50
C PRO A 51 -11.06 -18.26 1.48
N LEU A 52 -12.35 -18.54 1.74
CA LEU A 52 -13.43 -18.08 0.87
C LEU A 52 -13.53 -16.55 0.83
N ALA A 53 -13.41 -15.90 1.99
CA ALA A 53 -13.34 -14.44 2.06
C ALA A 53 -12.12 -13.90 1.29
N MET A 54 -10.96 -14.57 1.38
CA MET A 54 -9.75 -14.17 0.65
C MET A 54 -9.85 -14.35 -0.86
N ALA A 55 -10.63 -15.31 -1.35
CA ALA A 55 -10.92 -15.43 -2.78
C ALA A 55 -11.71 -14.22 -3.30
N GLY A 56 -12.74 -13.79 -2.56
CA GLY A 56 -13.47 -12.56 -2.90
C GLY A 56 -12.61 -11.31 -2.75
N PHE A 57 -11.77 -11.25 -1.71
CA PHE A 57 -10.80 -10.17 -1.50
C PHE A 57 -9.89 -10.02 -2.71
N ALA A 58 -9.32 -11.12 -3.20
CA ALA A 58 -8.42 -11.10 -4.35
C ALA A 58 -9.12 -10.62 -5.63
N ALA A 59 -10.38 -11.00 -5.85
CA ALA A 59 -11.16 -10.51 -6.98
C ALA A 59 -11.41 -9.00 -6.90
N ILE A 60 -11.77 -8.49 -5.72
CA ILE A 60 -11.99 -7.06 -5.47
C ILE A 60 -10.68 -6.27 -5.63
N MET A 61 -9.58 -6.80 -5.09
CA MET A 61 -8.26 -6.18 -5.19
C MET A 61 -7.81 -6.08 -6.65
N LYS A 62 -7.94 -7.15 -7.43
CA LYS A 62 -7.59 -7.16 -8.85
C LYS A 62 -8.36 -6.08 -9.62
N HIS A 63 -9.68 -6.06 -9.48
CA HIS A 63 -10.51 -5.06 -10.14
C HIS A 63 -10.17 -3.64 -9.67
N GLY A 64 -9.89 -3.47 -8.38
CA GLY A 64 -9.53 -2.16 -7.82
C GLY A 64 -8.20 -1.62 -8.32
N ILE A 65 -7.18 -2.48 -8.48
CA ILE A 65 -5.86 -2.11 -9.05
C ILE A 65 -6.01 -1.63 -10.49
N GLU A 66 -6.83 -2.31 -11.30
CA GLU A 66 -7.12 -1.94 -12.69
C GLU A 66 -7.86 -0.58 -12.76
N ALA A 67 -8.75 -0.30 -11.80
CA ALA A 67 -9.53 0.94 -11.75
C ALA A 67 -8.82 2.11 -11.07
N GLU A 68 -7.62 1.94 -10.52
CA GLU A 68 -6.99 2.93 -9.66
C GLU A 68 -6.45 4.15 -10.42
N ALA A 69 -6.02 3.95 -11.67
CA ALA A 69 -5.64 5.03 -12.58
C ALA A 69 -6.79 6.04 -12.84
N GLU A 70 -8.04 5.63 -12.57
CA GLU A 70 -9.27 6.42 -12.78
C GLU A 70 -9.81 7.07 -11.49
N GLY A 71 -9.20 6.83 -10.31
CA GLY A 71 -9.54 7.53 -9.06
C GLY A 71 -10.69 6.95 -8.22
N ARG A 72 -10.98 5.64 -8.33
CA ARG A 72 -12.13 4.98 -7.67
C ARG A 72 -11.85 3.91 -6.59
N PRO A 73 -10.78 3.94 -5.77
CA PRO A 73 -10.42 2.77 -4.96
C PRO A 73 -11.04 2.70 -3.55
N LEU A 74 -11.64 3.76 -2.99
CA LEU A 74 -12.13 3.73 -1.59
C LEU A 74 -13.16 2.63 -1.32
N GLY A 75 -14.10 2.41 -2.26
CA GLY A 75 -15.08 1.33 -2.16
C GLY A 75 -14.43 -0.06 -2.18
N HIS A 76 -13.38 -0.23 -2.98
CA HIS A 76 -12.62 -1.49 -3.05
C HIS A 76 -11.89 -1.76 -1.74
N VAL A 77 -11.20 -0.75 -1.20
CA VAL A 77 -10.49 -0.84 0.09
C VAL A 77 -11.46 -1.19 1.22
N ALA A 78 -12.59 -0.49 1.31
CA ALA A 78 -13.61 -0.77 2.33
C ALA A 78 -14.17 -2.20 2.19
N ALA A 79 -14.46 -2.64 0.96
CA ALA A 79 -14.95 -3.99 0.70
C ALA A 79 -13.90 -5.06 1.06
N MET A 80 -12.63 -4.83 0.73
CA MET A 80 -11.51 -5.71 1.08
C MET A 80 -11.35 -5.85 2.60
N ILE A 81 -11.30 -4.74 3.33
CA ILE A 81 -11.18 -4.75 4.80
C ILE A 81 -12.41 -5.42 5.42
N GLY A 82 -13.61 -5.08 4.95
CA GLY A 82 -14.86 -5.65 5.43
C GLY A 82 -14.93 -7.15 5.23
N LEU A 83 -14.54 -7.64 4.05
CA LEU A 83 -14.58 -9.06 3.72
C LEU A 83 -13.54 -9.87 4.52
N GLY A 84 -12.30 -9.39 4.62
CA GLY A 84 -11.28 -10.05 5.44
C GLY A 84 -11.65 -10.07 6.93
N THR A 85 -12.21 -8.97 7.44
CA THR A 85 -12.70 -8.86 8.82
C THR A 85 -13.89 -9.79 9.07
N ALA A 86 -14.82 -9.89 8.11
CA ALA A 86 -15.92 -10.85 8.21
C ALA A 86 -15.40 -12.30 8.24
N GLY A 87 -14.32 -12.59 7.51
CA GLY A 87 -13.66 -13.90 7.50
C GLY A 87 -13.00 -14.28 8.82
N ALA A 88 -12.32 -13.34 9.48
CA ALA A 88 -11.61 -13.57 10.75
C ALA A 88 -11.40 -12.25 11.55
N PRO A 89 -12.38 -11.78 12.33
CA PRO A 89 -12.35 -10.43 12.89
C PRO A 89 -11.26 -10.21 13.95
N LEU A 90 -10.93 -11.24 14.72
CA LEU A 90 -9.99 -11.15 15.83
C LEU A 90 -8.51 -11.16 15.39
N THR A 91 -8.23 -11.58 14.17
CA THR A 91 -6.85 -11.70 13.66
C THR A 91 -6.62 -10.72 12.53
N PHE A 92 -7.51 -10.69 11.53
CA PHE A 92 -7.34 -9.88 10.31
C PHE A 92 -7.30 -8.39 10.61
N LEU A 93 -8.31 -7.86 11.32
CA LEU A 93 -8.41 -6.43 11.59
C LEU A 93 -7.26 -5.89 12.45
N PRO A 94 -6.84 -6.57 13.54
CA PRO A 94 -5.60 -6.19 14.24
C PRO A 94 -4.36 -6.24 13.37
N GLY A 95 -4.25 -7.20 12.44
CA GLY A 95 -3.15 -7.27 11.48
C GLY A 95 -3.11 -6.06 10.54
N VAL A 96 -4.27 -5.65 10.02
CA VAL A 96 -4.40 -4.42 9.21
C VAL A 96 -3.96 -3.21 10.03
N ALA A 97 -4.50 -3.05 11.25
CA ALA A 97 -4.17 -1.92 12.12
C ALA A 97 -2.66 -1.86 12.44
N PHE A 98 -2.04 -3.01 12.71
CA PHE A 98 -0.59 -3.10 12.96
C PHE A 98 0.22 -2.65 11.74
N ALA A 99 -0.08 -3.16 10.55
CA ALA A 99 0.63 -2.79 9.32
C ALA A 99 0.53 -1.29 9.03
N TYR A 100 -0.67 -0.71 9.11
CA TYR A 100 -0.87 0.73 8.92
C TYR A 100 -0.13 1.55 9.97
N SER A 101 -0.09 1.10 11.23
CA SER A 101 0.65 1.78 12.29
C SER A 101 2.14 1.85 11.98
N CYS A 102 2.75 0.74 11.55
CA CYS A 102 4.15 0.72 11.15
C CYS A 102 4.43 1.62 9.93
N ALA A 103 3.58 1.55 8.90
CA ALA A 103 3.73 2.38 7.70
C ALA A 103 3.63 3.88 8.02
N TRP A 104 2.66 4.29 8.84
CA TRP A 104 2.49 5.68 9.23
C TRP A 104 3.65 6.21 10.09
N VAL A 105 4.23 5.39 10.96
CA VAL A 105 5.45 5.77 11.68
C VAL A 105 6.59 6.03 10.70
N GLY A 106 6.73 5.23 9.65
CA GLY A 106 7.70 5.45 8.57
C GLY A 106 7.47 6.79 7.87
N HIS A 107 6.27 6.99 7.33
CA HIS A 107 5.93 8.20 6.59
C HIS A 107 6.03 9.48 7.43
N PHE A 108 5.42 9.51 8.62
CA PHE A 108 5.30 10.77 9.36
C PHE A 108 6.50 11.08 10.25
N LEU A 109 7.18 10.08 10.82
CA LEU A 109 8.29 10.31 11.76
C LEU A 109 9.67 10.11 11.13
N VAL A 110 9.77 9.35 10.03
CA VAL A 110 11.06 9.13 9.34
C VAL A 110 11.13 10.01 8.09
N GLU A 111 10.22 9.81 7.14
CA GLU A 111 10.25 10.48 5.83
C GLU A 111 9.68 11.91 5.88
N HIS A 112 8.86 12.21 6.88
CA HIS A 112 8.14 13.48 7.03
C HIS A 112 7.28 13.83 5.80
N ASN A 113 6.71 12.82 5.15
CA ASN A 113 5.86 12.95 3.97
C ASN A 113 4.42 12.47 4.24
N ARG A 114 3.55 12.68 3.24
CA ARG A 114 2.18 12.16 3.27
C ARG A 114 2.15 10.84 2.48
N PRO A 115 1.60 9.76 3.06
CA PRO A 115 1.53 8.47 2.37
C PRO A 115 0.81 8.57 1.02
N ALA A 116 1.40 8.00 -0.03
CA ALA A 116 0.78 7.87 -1.35
C ALA A 116 -0.56 7.10 -1.31
N THR A 117 -0.81 6.33 -0.25
CA THR A 117 -2.05 5.59 0.00
C THR A 117 -3.30 6.49 -0.01
N PHE A 118 -3.16 7.79 0.28
CA PHE A 118 -4.31 8.69 0.19
C PHE A 118 -4.76 8.98 -1.26
N GLU A 119 -3.89 8.78 -2.24
CA GLU A 119 -4.18 9.00 -3.66
C GLU A 119 -4.29 7.69 -4.45
N TYR A 120 -3.42 6.72 -4.12
CA TYR A 120 -3.29 5.41 -4.77
C TYR A 120 -3.21 4.30 -3.70
N PRO A 121 -4.29 4.03 -2.94
CA PRO A 121 -4.29 3.05 -1.87
C PRO A 121 -3.96 1.61 -2.29
N LEU A 122 -4.46 1.10 -3.43
CA LEU A 122 -4.25 -0.28 -3.84
C LEU A 122 -2.88 -0.48 -4.50
N TRP A 123 -2.37 0.51 -5.23
CA TRP A 123 -1.01 0.52 -5.75
C TRP A 123 -0.01 0.69 -4.62
N SER A 124 -0.31 1.50 -3.58
CA SER A 124 0.52 1.56 -2.37
C SER A 124 0.58 0.21 -1.66
N LEU A 125 -0.57 -0.45 -1.46
CA LEU A 125 -0.61 -1.79 -0.87
C LEU A 125 0.17 -2.81 -1.72
N THR A 126 0.00 -2.75 -3.04
CA THR A 126 0.73 -3.62 -3.98
C THR A 126 2.24 -3.34 -3.92
N ALA A 127 2.63 -2.07 -3.87
CA ALA A 127 4.01 -1.63 -3.76
C ALA A 127 4.66 -2.04 -2.43
N ASP A 128 3.92 -2.04 -1.31
CA ASP A 128 4.41 -2.60 -0.04
C ASP A 128 4.78 -4.08 -0.19
N PHE A 129 3.96 -4.89 -0.89
CA PHE A 129 4.28 -6.29 -1.16
C PHE A 129 5.46 -6.45 -2.12
N VAL A 130 5.56 -5.61 -3.16
CA VAL A 130 6.71 -5.62 -4.10
C VAL A 130 8.01 -5.26 -3.36
N MET A 131 8.00 -4.19 -2.56
CA MET A 131 9.13 -3.77 -1.73
C MET A 131 9.51 -4.85 -0.72
N TRP A 132 8.54 -5.41 0.00
CA TRP A 132 8.75 -6.53 0.92
C TRP A 132 9.41 -7.71 0.20
N SER A 133 8.97 -8.03 -1.02
CA SER A 133 9.54 -9.10 -1.85
C SER A 133 11.01 -8.83 -2.22
N HIS A 134 11.37 -7.59 -2.55
CA HIS A 134 12.76 -7.18 -2.78
C HIS A 134 13.59 -7.32 -1.50
N MET A 135 13.04 -6.92 -0.35
CA MET A 135 13.71 -7.02 0.95
C MET A 135 13.94 -8.46 1.39
N VAL A 136 12.97 -9.35 1.21
CA VAL A 136 13.17 -10.80 1.44
C VAL A 136 14.32 -11.36 0.59
N ARG A 137 14.51 -10.84 -0.63
CA ARG A 137 15.63 -11.22 -1.53
C ARG A 137 16.94 -10.50 -1.22
N GLY A 138 17.03 -9.79 -0.09
CA GLY A 138 18.25 -9.12 0.36
C GLY A 138 18.50 -7.74 -0.28
N LYS A 139 17.54 -7.17 -1.01
CA LYS A 139 17.65 -5.82 -1.60
C LYS A 139 16.99 -4.77 -0.72
N LEU A 140 17.25 -3.48 -0.99
CA LEU A 140 16.59 -2.32 -0.36
C LEU A 140 16.76 -2.14 1.16
N TRP A 141 17.57 -2.95 1.84
CA TRP A 141 17.80 -2.82 3.29
C TRP A 141 18.59 -1.58 3.71
N THR A 142 19.33 -0.99 2.78
CA THR A 142 20.23 0.16 2.96
C THR A 142 20.35 0.92 1.63
N GLY A 143 20.96 2.11 1.66
CA GLY A 143 21.20 2.93 0.47
C GLY A 143 19.93 3.53 -0.14
N ASP A 144 20.09 4.17 -1.29
CA ASP A 144 18.98 4.68 -2.08
C ASP A 144 18.28 3.53 -2.83
N PRO A 145 16.94 3.40 -2.72
CA PRO A 145 16.22 2.30 -3.32
C PRO A 145 16.11 2.38 -4.85
N LEU A 146 16.14 3.59 -5.43
CA LEU A 146 16.09 3.78 -6.88
C LEU A 146 17.42 3.37 -7.49
N GLU A 147 18.54 3.80 -6.91
CA GLU A 147 19.88 3.37 -7.33
C GLU A 147 20.04 1.85 -7.24
N ALA A 148 19.58 1.24 -6.14
CA ALA A 148 19.66 -0.21 -5.92
C ALA A 148 18.89 -1.04 -6.96
N LEU A 149 17.92 -0.44 -7.64
CA LEU A 149 17.13 -1.07 -8.71
C LEU A 149 17.45 -0.53 -10.10
N GLY A 150 18.36 0.45 -10.23
CA GLY A 150 18.66 1.11 -11.50
C GLY A 150 17.46 1.89 -12.07
N LEU A 151 16.65 2.48 -11.20
CA LEU A 151 15.50 3.29 -11.56
C LEU A 151 15.86 4.77 -11.58
N GLU A 152 15.23 5.51 -12.48
CA GLU A 152 15.37 6.97 -12.55
C GLU A 152 14.53 7.65 -11.47
N ASP A 153 14.99 8.84 -11.07
CA ASP A 153 14.28 9.70 -10.12
C ASP A 153 13.02 10.28 -10.77
N PRO A 154 11.82 10.07 -10.20
CA PRO A 154 10.56 10.53 -10.79
C PRO A 154 10.31 12.04 -10.56
N VAL A 155 11.29 12.89 -10.91
CA VAL A 155 11.33 14.34 -10.64
C VAL A 155 10.05 15.08 -11.08
N ASP A 156 9.38 14.58 -12.13
CA ASP A 156 8.19 15.21 -12.71
C ASP A 156 6.84 14.56 -12.29
N LEU A 157 6.85 13.49 -11.48
CA LEU A 157 5.64 12.78 -11.03
C LEU A 157 5.23 13.19 -9.61
N GLN A 158 5.27 14.48 -9.30
CA GLN A 158 4.82 14.97 -8.00
C GLN A 158 3.31 14.79 -7.84
N PRO A 159 2.83 14.37 -6.65
CA PRO A 159 1.40 14.19 -6.40
C PRO A 159 0.65 15.49 -6.60
N VAL A 160 -0.58 15.38 -7.10
CA VAL A 160 -1.50 16.52 -7.17
C VAL A 160 -1.76 16.96 -5.73
N PRO A 161 -1.43 18.21 -5.32
CA PRO A 161 -1.57 18.61 -3.94
C PRO A 161 -3.01 18.35 -3.45
N ALA A 162 -3.16 17.76 -2.27
CA ALA A 162 -4.46 17.37 -1.70
C ALA A 162 -5.51 18.49 -1.70
N SER A 163 -5.09 19.76 -1.74
CA SER A 163 -5.95 20.93 -1.94
C SER A 163 -6.73 20.90 -3.25
N ALA A 164 -6.17 20.34 -4.33
CA ALA A 164 -6.82 20.23 -5.63
C ALA A 164 -7.82 19.06 -5.71
N VAL A 165 -7.62 17.98 -4.94
CA VAL A 165 -8.59 16.86 -4.85
C VAL A 165 -9.81 17.28 -4.02
N ALA A 166 -9.60 18.03 -2.93
CA ALA A 166 -10.69 18.61 -2.14
C ALA A 166 -11.50 19.64 -2.94
N ALA A 167 -10.83 20.50 -3.74
CA ALA A 167 -11.50 21.49 -4.58
C ALA A 167 -12.35 20.87 -5.70
N ALA A 168 -11.90 19.76 -6.30
CA ALA A 168 -12.66 19.02 -7.31
C ALA A 168 -13.90 18.31 -6.71
N ALA A 169 -13.85 17.94 -5.43
CA ALA A 169 -14.99 17.34 -4.72
C ALA A 169 -16.02 18.37 -4.22
N THR A 170 -15.67 19.67 -4.14
CA THR A 170 -16.56 20.73 -3.65
C THR A 170 -17.29 21.52 -4.72
N GLY A 171 -17.04 21.26 -6.01
CA GLY A 171 -17.81 21.78 -7.16
C GLY A 171 -18.55 23.11 -6.93
N VAL A 172 -17.81 24.21 -6.87
CA VAL A 172 -18.34 25.55 -7.17
C VAL A 172 -17.98 25.87 -8.61
#